data_AF-A0A6P1Q4V3-F1
#
_entry.id   AF-A0A6P1Q4V3-F1
#
_cell.length_a   1.000
_cell.length_b   1.000
_cell.length_c   1.000
_cell.angle_alpha   90.00
_cell.angle_beta   90.00
_cell.angle_gamma   90.00
#
_symmetry.space_group_name_H-M   'P 1'
#
loop_
_entity.id
_entity.type
_entity.pdbx_description
1 polymer ?
#
loop_
_entity_poly.entity_id
_entity_poly.type
_entity_poly.pdbx_seq_one_letter_code
_entity_poly.pdbx_strand_id
1 'polypeptide(L)'
;MAQYYPVIVVFDQISKNTFFDKLEWASLVNAWSGTIAWYQLSPHKVELTLKGLDGLDSLIITRRRRGDRVFIGARDSAGELIQSGIWEYETDSGLCVCYRRVYKAALATTLRERLSDFIFTTFLR
;
A
#
# COMPACT_ATOMS: atom_id res chain seq x y z
N MET A 1 -7.15 -12.79 19.07
CA MET A 1 -6.95 -12.27 17.69
C MET A 1 -6.16 -10.98 17.79
N ALA A 2 -5.19 -10.73 16.92
CA ALA A 2 -4.45 -9.47 16.94
C ALA A 2 -5.40 -8.31 16.62
N GLN A 3 -5.37 -7.25 17.43
CA GLN A 3 -6.14 -6.04 17.16
C GLN A 3 -5.61 -5.38 15.89
N TYR A 4 -6.51 -4.94 15.00
CA TYR A 4 -6.14 -4.18 13.81
C TYR A 4 -7.13 -3.06 13.56
N TYR A 5 -6.68 -2.06 12.82
CA TYR A 5 -7.45 -0.89 12.42
C TYR A 5 -7.73 -1.00 10.92
N PRO A 6 -8.99 -1.21 10.51
CA PRO A 6 -9.32 -1.32 9.09
C PRO A 6 -9.23 0.04 8.41
N VAL A 7 -8.74 0.02 7.18
CA VAL A 7 -8.86 1.12 6.21
C VAL A 7 -9.40 0.52 4.93
N ILE A 8 -10.53 1.02 4.46
CA ILE A 8 -11.19 0.57 3.24
C ILE A 8 -11.27 1.75 2.29
N VAL A 9 -10.86 1.56 1.04
CA VAL A 9 -10.92 2.58 0.00
C VAL A 9 -11.63 2.00 -1.21
N VAL A 10 -12.60 2.74 -1.72
CA VAL A 10 -13.37 2.38 -2.92
C VAL A 10 -13.06 3.42 -3.99
N PHE A 11 -12.81 2.95 -5.21
CA PHE A 11 -12.54 3.79 -6.38
C PHE A 11 -13.64 3.53 -7.40
N ASP A 12 -14.44 4.55 -7.68
CA ASP A 12 -15.58 4.53 -8.60
C ASP A 12 -15.28 5.19 -9.96
N GLN A 13 -14.22 5.99 -10.04
CA GLN A 13 -13.82 6.74 -11.23
C GLN A 13 -12.56 6.19 -11.93
N ILE A 14 -12.09 5.00 -11.54
CA ILE A 14 -10.86 4.40 -12.08
C ILE A 14 -11.16 3.05 -12.71
N SER A 15 -10.69 2.86 -13.94
CA SER A 15 -10.83 1.57 -14.64
C SER A 15 -10.00 0.48 -13.95
N LYS A 16 -10.46 -0.78 -14.07
CA LYS A 16 -9.74 -1.97 -13.59
C LYS A 16 -8.26 -1.98 -14.00
N ASN A 17 -7.99 -1.72 -15.29
CA ASN A 17 -6.64 -1.77 -15.83
C ASN A 17 -5.76 -0.68 -15.23
N THR A 18 -6.25 0.57 -15.25
CA THR A 18 -5.55 1.70 -14.63
C THR A 18 -5.25 1.45 -13.16
N PHE A 19 -6.21 0.90 -12.42
CA PHE A 19 -6.04 0.58 -11.01
C PHE A 19 -4.90 -0.42 -10.77
N PHE A 20 -4.84 -1.51 -11.53
CA PHE A 20 -3.75 -2.48 -11.38
C PHE A 20 -2.41 -1.98 -11.90
N ASP A 21 -2.40 -1.19 -12.96
CA ASP A 21 -1.17 -0.57 -13.49
C ASP A 21 -0.55 0.37 -12.45
N LYS A 22 -1.38 1.16 -11.74
CA LYS A 22 -0.91 2.04 -10.66
C LYS A 22 -0.40 1.28 -9.42
N LEU A 23 -0.71 -0.01 -9.29
CA LEU A 23 -0.19 -0.90 -8.24
C LEU A 23 1.09 -1.65 -8.65
N GLU A 24 1.62 -1.41 -9.85
CA GLU A 24 2.94 -1.88 -10.24
C GLU A 24 4.04 -1.09 -9.53
N TRP A 25 5.19 -1.73 -9.30
CA TRP A 25 6.28 -1.11 -8.53
C TRP A 25 6.74 0.20 -9.14
N ALA A 26 6.88 0.28 -10.46
CA ALA A 26 7.29 1.50 -11.15
C ALA A 26 6.34 2.68 -10.82
N SER A 27 5.03 2.44 -10.81
CA SER A 27 4.03 3.46 -10.51
C SER A 27 4.01 3.83 -9.03
N LEU A 28 4.05 2.83 -8.14
CA LEU A 28 4.08 3.05 -6.69
C LEU A 28 5.33 3.82 -6.28
N VAL A 29 6.49 3.43 -6.80
CA VAL A 29 7.76 4.11 -6.58
C VAL A 29 7.72 5.54 -7.08
N ASN A 30 7.23 5.78 -8.30
CA ASN A 30 7.16 7.13 -8.84
C ASN A 30 6.26 8.04 -7.98
N ALA A 31 5.22 7.49 -7.36
CA ALA A 31 4.40 8.21 -6.38
C ALA A 31 5.15 8.51 -5.07
N TRP A 32 6.21 7.74 -4.73
CA TRP A 32 7.01 7.89 -3.51
C TRP A 32 8.33 8.67 -3.72
N SER A 33 8.83 8.75 -4.96
CA SER A 33 10.24 9.01 -5.31
C SER A 33 10.76 10.42 -5.06
N GLY A 34 9.97 11.30 -4.44
CA GLY A 34 10.44 12.61 -3.96
C GLY A 34 10.91 12.59 -2.50
N THR A 35 10.52 11.58 -1.71
CA THR A 35 10.62 11.65 -0.23
C THR A 35 11.19 10.38 0.40
N ILE A 36 11.16 9.24 -0.30
CA ILE A 36 11.51 7.93 0.25
C ILE A 36 12.54 7.26 -0.66
N ALA A 37 13.69 6.87 -0.10
CA ALA A 37 14.65 6.03 -0.80
C ALA A 37 14.10 4.60 -0.85
N TRP A 38 14.30 3.90 -1.96
CA TRP A 38 13.78 2.54 -2.13
C TRP A 38 14.76 1.67 -2.90
N TYR A 39 14.73 0.37 -2.61
CA TYR A 39 15.59 -0.64 -3.21
C TYR A 39 14.77 -1.88 -3.56
N GLN A 40 14.91 -2.38 -4.77
CA GLN A 40 14.28 -3.63 -5.16
C GLN A 40 15.11 -4.81 -4.62
N LEU A 41 14.49 -5.65 -3.79
CA LEU A 41 15.12 -6.86 -3.26
C LEU A 41 14.80 -8.09 -4.12
N SER A 42 13.59 -8.14 -4.68
CA SER A 42 13.13 -9.18 -5.61
C SER A 42 11.96 -8.65 -6.45
N PRO A 43 11.47 -9.39 -7.47
CA PRO A 43 10.31 -8.97 -8.26
C PRO A 43 9.05 -8.67 -7.42
N HIS A 44 8.92 -9.30 -6.25
CA HIS A 44 7.77 -9.19 -5.37
C HIS A 44 8.08 -8.48 -4.05
N LYS A 45 9.29 -7.92 -3.89
CA LYS A 45 9.76 -7.37 -2.62
C LYS A 45 10.62 -6.14 -2.82
N VAL A 46 10.31 -5.08 -2.10
CA VAL A 46 11.09 -3.85 -2.05
C VAL A 46 11.38 -3.47 -0.60
N GLU A 47 12.47 -2.75 -0.39
CA GLU A 47 12.78 -2.05 0.84
C GLU A 47 12.57 -0.55 0.62
N LEU A 48 11.91 0.10 1.58
CA LEU A 48 11.76 1.54 1.65
C LEU A 48 12.55 2.03 2.86
N THR A 49 13.46 2.98 2.65
CA THR A 49 14.20 3.64 3.73
C THR A 49 13.52 4.97 4.03
N LEU A 50 12.93 5.07 5.22
CA LEU A 50 12.24 6.27 5.68
C LEU A 50 13.19 7.05 6.59
N LYS A 51 13.86 8.08 6.06
CA LYS A 51 14.71 8.93 6.90
C LYS A 51 13.84 9.78 7.84
N GLY A 52 13.94 9.57 9.15
CA GLY A 52 13.38 10.46 10.17
C GLY A 52 11.95 10.14 10.63
N LEU A 53 11.48 8.89 10.48
CA LEU A 53 10.20 8.44 11.02
C LEU A 53 10.47 7.47 12.19
N ASP A 54 10.25 7.94 13.42
CA ASP A 54 10.56 7.19 14.64
C ASP A 54 9.99 5.76 14.61
N GLY A 55 10.90 4.78 14.67
CA GLY A 55 10.55 3.35 14.71
C GLY A 55 10.19 2.72 13.36
N LEU A 56 10.36 3.43 12.24
CA LEU A 56 10.10 2.95 10.87
C LEU A 56 11.26 3.24 9.92
N ASP A 57 12.51 3.19 10.39
CA ASP A 57 13.71 3.53 9.61
C ASP A 57 13.78 2.78 8.27
N SER A 58 13.30 1.53 8.24
CA SER A 58 13.06 0.80 7.01
C SER A 58 11.76 0.00 7.05
N LEU A 59 11.14 -0.12 5.87
CA LEU A 59 9.98 -0.95 5.62
C LEU A 59 10.25 -1.94 4.51
N ILE A 60 9.92 -3.19 4.77
CA ILE A 60 9.92 -4.24 3.76
C ILE A 60 8.51 -4.43 3.23
N ILE A 61 8.29 -4.07 1.97
CA ILE A 61 7.00 -4.24 1.30
C ILE A 61 7.08 -5.46 0.40
N THR A 62 6.13 -6.38 0.58
CA THR A 62 5.94 -7.56 -0.28
C THR A 62 4.63 -7.43 -1.04
N ARG A 63 4.66 -7.66 -2.35
CA ARG A 63 3.50 -7.62 -3.25
C ARG A 63 3.34 -8.94 -3.98
N ARG A 64 2.16 -9.55 -3.95
CA ARG A 64 1.86 -10.78 -4.71
C ARG A 64 0.56 -10.63 -5.46
N ARG A 65 0.58 -10.91 -6.77
CA ARG A 65 -0.62 -10.98 -7.61
C ARG A 65 -1.15 -12.41 -7.65
N ARG A 66 -2.46 -12.59 -7.50
CA ARG A 66 -3.15 -13.87 -7.65
C ARG A 66 -4.52 -13.63 -8.29
N GLY A 67 -4.65 -13.96 -9.57
CA GLY A 67 -5.83 -13.61 -10.36
C GLY A 67 -6.02 -12.08 -10.38
N ASP A 68 -7.25 -11.64 -10.11
CA ASP A 68 -7.65 -10.23 -10.04
C ASP A 68 -7.43 -9.61 -8.65
N ARG A 69 -6.46 -10.13 -7.89
CA ARG A 69 -6.11 -9.65 -6.56
C ARG A 69 -4.62 -9.38 -6.43
N VAL A 70 -4.29 -8.27 -5.77
CA VAL A 70 -2.93 -7.92 -5.38
C VAL A 70 -2.86 -7.82 -3.86
N PHE A 71 -2.07 -8.70 -3.26
CA PHE A 71 -1.81 -8.76 -1.83
C PHE A 71 -0.57 -7.93 -1.52
N ILE A 72 -0.66 -7.00 -0.58
CA ILE A 72 0.47 -6.18 -0.12
C ILE A 72 0.63 -6.36 1.38
N GLY A 73 1.86 -6.67 1.82
CA GLY A 73 2.25 -6.70 3.22
C GLY A 73 3.42 -5.76 3.46
N ALA A 74 3.42 -5.06 4.59
CA ALA A 74 4.51 -4.21 5.05
C ALA A 74 5.01 -4.74 6.39
N ARG A 75 6.33 -4.94 6.50
CA ARG A 75 7.01 -5.25 7.75
C ARG A 75 7.99 -4.16 8.10
N ASP A 76 8.18 -3.90 9.39
CA ASP A 76 9.24 -3.00 9.86
C ASP A 76 10.62 -3.70 9.89
N SER A 77 11.63 -2.98 10.36
CA SER A 77 13.02 -3.44 10.47
C SER A 77 13.19 -4.62 11.43
N ALA A 78 12.31 -4.79 12.41
CA ALA A 78 12.27 -5.96 13.31
C ALA A 78 11.59 -7.18 12.66
N GLY A 79 11.04 -7.01 11.45
CA GLY A 79 10.28 -8.04 10.76
C GLY A 79 8.84 -8.17 11.26
N GLU A 80 8.35 -7.25 12.10
CA GLU A 80 6.97 -7.23 12.58
C GLU A 80 6.03 -6.84 11.43
N LEU A 81 4.90 -7.53 11.28
CA LEU A 81 3.89 -7.15 10.28
C LEU A 81 3.11 -5.94 10.78
N ILE A 82 3.34 -4.78 10.16
CA ILE A 82 2.69 -3.52 10.54
C ILE A 82 1.45 -3.21 9.70
N GLN A 83 1.39 -3.76 8.48
CA GLN A 83 0.23 -3.62 7.60
C GLN A 83 0.10 -4.84 6.68
N SER A 84 -1.14 -5.22 6.37
CA SER A 84 -1.47 -6.13 5.28
C SER A 84 -2.72 -5.65 4.55
N GLY A 85 -2.83 -5.89 3.25
CA GLY A 85 -4.03 -5.54 2.51
C GLY A 85 -4.19 -6.29 1.20
N ILE A 86 -5.41 -6.22 0.68
CA ILE A 86 -5.81 -6.77 -0.61
C ILE A 86 -6.34 -5.62 -1.45
N TRP A 87 -5.89 -5.56 -2.69
CA TRP A 87 -6.41 -4.71 -3.72
C TRP A 87 -7.07 -5.59 -4.77
N GLU A 88 -8.34 -5.35 -5.05
CA GLU A 88 -9.09 -6.17 -6.00
C GLU A 88 -10.05 -5.33 -6.82
N TYR A 89 -10.46 -5.89 -7.95
CA TYR A 89 -11.62 -5.41 -8.68
C TYR A 89 -12.82 -6.25 -8.26
N GLU A 90 -13.81 -5.62 -7.66
CA GLU A 90 -15.05 -6.25 -7.25
C GLU A 90 -15.99 -6.28 -8.46
N THR A 91 -16.21 -7.48 -9.00
CA THR A 91 -16.86 -7.67 -10.30
C THR A 91 -18.34 -7.32 -10.28
N ASP A 92 -19.04 -7.53 -9.16
CA ASP A 92 -20.49 -7.35 -9.08
C ASP A 92 -20.87 -5.87 -9.04
N SER A 93 -20.11 -5.06 -8.30
CA SER A 93 -20.26 -3.59 -8.26
C SER A 93 -19.46 -2.87 -9.34
N GLY A 94 -18.50 -3.53 -9.98
CA GLY A 94 -17.62 -2.94 -10.98
C GLY A 94 -16.62 -1.94 -10.39
N LEU A 95 -16.31 -2.03 -9.09
CA LEU A 95 -15.49 -1.07 -8.35
C LEU A 95 -14.10 -1.63 -8.04
N CYS A 96 -13.09 -0.76 -8.04
CA CYS A 96 -11.79 -1.13 -7.49
C CYS A 96 -11.79 -0.88 -5.98
N VAL A 97 -11.30 -1.83 -5.19
CA VAL A 97 -11.36 -1.76 -3.72
C VAL A 97 -10.02 -2.12 -3.10
N CYS A 98 -9.66 -1.38 -2.06
CA CYS A 98 -8.54 -1.66 -1.19
C CYS A 98 -9.04 -1.97 0.21
N TYR A 99 -8.72 -3.16 0.73
CA TYR A 99 -8.94 -3.54 2.11
C TYR A 99 -7.59 -3.61 2.82
N ARG A 100 -7.35 -2.77 3.84
CA ARG A 100 -6.13 -2.80 4.64
C ARG A 100 -6.43 -3.08 6.10
N ARG A 101 -5.51 -3.84 6.71
CA ARG A 101 -5.38 -4.03 8.15
C ARG A 101 -4.08 -3.38 8.58
N VAL A 102 -4.17 -2.43 9.50
CA VAL A 102 -3.01 -1.77 10.11
C VAL A 102 -2.91 -2.24 11.55
N TYR A 103 -1.75 -2.72 11.97
CA TYR A 103 -1.56 -3.35 13.28
C TYR A 103 -1.01 -2.38 14.33
N LYS A 104 -0.55 -1.18 13.91
CA LYS A 104 -0.12 -0.09 14.81
C LYS A 104 -1.14 1.06 14.78
N ALA A 105 -1.64 1.46 15.95
CA ALA A 105 -2.71 2.48 16.07
C ALA A 105 -2.28 3.84 15.52
N ALA A 106 -1.10 4.33 15.91
CA ALA A 106 -0.55 5.60 15.44
C ALA A 106 -0.38 5.62 13.92
N LEU A 107 0.12 4.53 13.34
CA LEU A 107 0.25 4.38 11.89
C LEU A 107 -1.13 4.43 11.20
N ALA A 108 -2.16 3.83 11.79
CA ALA A 108 -3.51 3.86 11.23
C ALA A 108 -4.07 5.28 11.19
N THR A 109 -3.81 6.10 12.21
CA THR A 109 -4.17 7.52 12.23
C THR A 109 -3.48 8.28 11.11
N THR A 110 -2.15 8.19 11.03
CA THR A 110 -1.37 8.88 9.97
C THR A 110 -1.79 8.46 8.57
N LEU A 111 -2.04 7.17 8.35
CA LEU A 111 -2.50 6.66 7.05
C LEU A 111 -3.87 7.19 6.64
N ARG A 112 -4.77 7.44 7.61
CA ARG A 112 -6.08 8.03 7.34
C ARG A 112 -5.98 9.50 7.01
N GLU A 113 -5.16 10.25 7.77
CA GLU A 113 -4.91 11.68 7.52
C GLU A 113 -4.28 11.93 6.15
N ARG A 114 -3.37 11.04 5.73
CA ARG A 114 -2.65 11.14 4.46
C ARG A 114 -3.30 10.38 3.31
N LEU A 115 -4.49 9.83 3.54
CA LEU A 115 -5.12 8.94 2.56
C LEU A 115 -5.42 9.67 1.25
N SER A 116 -6.02 10.86 1.32
CA SER A 116 -6.34 11.67 0.14
C SER A 116 -5.09 11.99 -0.70
N ASP A 117 -3.99 12.39 -0.06
CA ASP A 117 -2.72 12.69 -0.73
C ASP A 117 -2.18 11.48 -1.48
N PHE A 118 -2.21 10.32 -0.82
CA PHE A 118 -1.75 9.07 -1.41
C PHE A 118 -2.64 8.70 -2.60
N ILE A 119 -3.96 8.77 -2.45
CA ILE A 119 -4.90 8.45 -3.52
C ILE A 119 -4.70 9.36 -4.73
N PHE A 120 -4.61 10.67 -4.49
CA PHE A 120 -4.36 11.64 -5.54
C PHE A 120 -3.03 11.38 -6.25
N THR A 121 -1.95 11.23 -5.49
CA THR A 121 -0.60 11.08 -6.05
C THR A 121 -0.41 9.74 -6.79
N THR A 122 -1.00 8.67 -6.29
CA THR A 122 -0.83 7.33 -6.88
C THR A 122 -1.80 7.07 -8.02
N PHE A 123 -3.05 7.52 -7.90
CA PHE A 123 -4.13 7.07 -8.80
C PHE A 123 -4.69 8.16 -9.71
N LEU A 124 -4.61 9.44 -9.33
CA LEU A 124 -5.21 10.55 -10.08
C LEU A 124 -4.20 11.45 -10.80
N ARG A 125 -2.92 11.38 -10.41
CA ARG A 125 -1.78 12.05 -11.07
C ARG A 125 -1.05 11.09 -12.01
#